data_AF-A0A2V8WQV2-F1
#
_entry.id   AF-A0A2V8WQV2-F1
#
_cell.length_a   1.000
_cell.length_b   1.000
_cell.length_c   1.000
_cell.angle_alpha   90.00
_cell.angle_beta   90.00
_cell.angle_gamma   90.00
#
_symmetry.space_group_name_H-M   'P 1'
#
loop_
_entity.id
_entity.type
_entity.pdbx_description
1 polymer ?
#
loop_
_entity_poly.entity_id
_entity_poly.type
_entity_poly.pdbx_seq_one_letter_code
_entity_poly.pdbx_strand_id
1 'polypeptide(L)'
;MNNLPGAEHIIEITYLIATALFILSLKWLSSPKTARRGVFAGELGMLLAVAGTLLHHGIVEYKWILIALVLGSIIGVPLGEVAMTAVPQRTALSHAFGALCVTLVGTAEFYLRAPDVPPFMMAVLSMEVILGSLTFTGSLMAAGKLQEVLPQRPITYKGQNIVNLGLLGVAIVVAGVLVAHPERTQLFPAIVGIPLVFGVMMIIPIGGADMPTVISLLNSYAGLSAAAMGFVLESKLLIIAGALDGASGFILSVNMS
;
A
#
# COMPACT_ATOMS: atom_id res chain seq x y z
N MET A 1 13.62 -25.10 20.08
CA MET A 1 12.51 -25.93 19.54
C MET A 1 12.75 -26.06 18.05
N ASN A 2 12.96 -27.31 17.65
CA ASN A 2 13.49 -27.86 16.39
C ASN A 2 13.26 -27.04 15.10
N ASN A 3 14.37 -26.70 14.42
CA ASN A 3 14.40 -26.51 12.97
C ASN A 3 13.93 -27.82 12.34
N LEU A 4 12.67 -27.91 11.92
CA LEU A 4 12.20 -29.00 11.07
C LEU A 4 12.80 -28.80 9.68
N PRO A 5 13.78 -29.62 9.24
CA PRO A 5 14.30 -29.53 7.87
C PRO A 5 13.14 -29.77 6.90
N GLY A 6 12.71 -28.72 6.19
CA GLY A 6 11.58 -28.75 5.27
C GLY A 6 10.53 -27.66 5.49
N ALA A 7 10.45 -27.04 6.68
CA ALA A 7 9.45 -26.00 6.93
C ALA A 7 9.70 -24.72 6.10
N GLU A 8 10.97 -24.34 5.89
CA GLU A 8 11.33 -23.22 5.01
C GLU A 8 10.93 -23.48 3.56
N HIS A 9 11.19 -24.70 3.04
CA HIS A 9 10.76 -25.09 1.70
C HIS A 9 9.24 -25.07 1.54
N ILE A 10 8.49 -25.46 2.58
CA ILE A 10 7.02 -25.37 2.56
C ILE A 10 6.56 -23.91 2.45
N ILE A 11 7.19 -22.98 3.17
CA ILE A 11 6.88 -21.54 3.11
C ILE A 11 7.17 -21.00 1.71
N GLU A 12 8.36 -21.28 1.17
CA GLU A 12 8.76 -20.83 -0.17
C GLU A 12 7.83 -21.36 -1.26
N ILE A 13 7.47 -22.65 -1.21
CA ILE A 13 6.52 -23.26 -2.16
C ILE A 13 5.15 -22.62 -2.01
N THR A 14 4.70 -22.36 -0.78
CA THR A 14 3.41 -21.72 -0.51
C THR A 14 3.37 -20.29 -1.07
N TYR A 15 4.45 -19.52 -0.91
CA TYR A 15 4.60 -18.19 -1.51
C TYR A 15 4.66 -18.26 -3.05
N LEU A 16 5.31 -19.26 -3.62
CA LEU A 16 5.34 -19.48 -5.06
C LEU A 16 3.93 -19.74 -5.61
N ILE A 17 3.16 -20.61 -4.95
CA ILE A 17 1.78 -20.92 -5.33
C ILE A 17 0.89 -19.67 -5.17
N ALA A 18 1.00 -18.95 -4.06
CA ALA A 18 0.26 -17.70 -3.83
C ALA A 18 0.56 -16.67 -4.92
N THR A 19 1.83 -16.50 -5.28
CA THR A 19 2.26 -15.61 -6.36
C THR A 19 1.66 -16.02 -7.70
N ALA A 20 1.71 -17.31 -8.05
CA ALA A 20 1.12 -17.82 -9.29
C ALA A 20 -0.40 -17.57 -9.33
N LEU A 21 -1.08 -17.75 -8.20
CA LEU A 21 -2.51 -17.47 -8.08
C LEU A 21 -2.84 -15.97 -8.24
N PHE A 22 -2.03 -15.05 -7.72
CA PHE A 22 -2.21 -13.61 -7.96
C PHE A 22 -2.06 -13.24 -9.43
N ILE A 23 -1.05 -13.80 -10.12
CA ILE A 23 -0.87 -13.60 -11.57
C ILE A 23 -2.08 -14.12 -12.34
N LEU A 24 -2.54 -15.34 -12.01
CA LEU A 24 -3.72 -15.94 -12.66
C LEU A 24 -5.00 -15.19 -12.33
N SER A 25 -5.14 -14.64 -11.12
CA SER A 25 -6.25 -13.81 -10.70
C SER A 25 -6.41 -12.61 -11.62
N LEU A 26 -5.35 -11.80 -11.79
CA LEU A 26 -5.37 -10.63 -12.67
C LEU A 26 -5.67 -11.01 -14.13
N LYS A 27 -5.04 -12.08 -14.64
CA LYS A 27 -5.29 -12.57 -16.00
C LYS A 27 -6.76 -12.95 -16.22
N TRP A 28 -7.38 -13.62 -15.25
CA TRP A 28 -8.77 -14.05 -15.37
C TRP A 28 -9.77 -12.92 -15.12
N LEU A 29 -9.41 -11.89 -14.37
CA LEU A 29 -10.21 -10.67 -14.19
C LEU A 29 -10.30 -9.84 -15.47
N SER A 30 -9.35 -9.96 -16.41
CA SER A 30 -9.38 -9.26 -17.69
C SER A 30 -10.48 -9.71 -18.67
N SER A 31 -11.25 -10.77 -18.36
CA SER A 31 -12.37 -11.22 -19.19
C SER A 31 -13.63 -11.51 -18.36
N PRO A 32 -14.82 -11.02 -18.75
CA PRO A 32 -16.07 -11.31 -18.05
C PRO A 32 -16.36 -12.80 -17.88
N LYS A 33 -15.95 -13.64 -18.84
CA LYS A 33 -16.17 -15.10 -18.79
C LYS A 33 -15.38 -15.78 -17.68
N THR A 34 -14.22 -15.25 -17.32
CA THR A 34 -13.31 -15.84 -16.32
C THR A 34 -13.25 -15.05 -15.01
N ALA A 35 -13.91 -13.89 -14.92
CA ALA A 35 -13.80 -12.97 -13.79
C ALA A 35 -14.06 -13.64 -12.43
N ARG A 36 -15.09 -14.49 -12.31
CA ARG A 36 -15.40 -15.22 -11.07
C ARG A 36 -14.26 -16.15 -10.64
N ARG A 37 -13.61 -16.83 -11.60
CA ARG A 37 -12.44 -17.68 -11.34
C ARG A 37 -11.25 -16.83 -10.89
N GLY A 38 -11.11 -15.63 -11.45
CA GLY A 38 -10.09 -14.66 -11.06
C GLY A 38 -10.21 -14.26 -9.59
N VAL A 39 -11.41 -13.93 -9.13
CA VAL A 39 -11.67 -13.59 -7.72
C VAL A 39 -11.29 -14.75 -6.80
N PHE A 40 -11.78 -15.96 -7.07
CA PHE A 40 -11.47 -17.14 -6.24
C PHE A 40 -9.96 -17.45 -6.19
N ALA A 41 -9.25 -17.30 -7.31
CA ALA A 41 -7.80 -17.47 -7.33
C ALA A 41 -7.08 -16.43 -6.44
N GLY A 42 -7.54 -15.18 -6.44
CA GLY A 42 -7.02 -14.13 -5.58
C GLY A 42 -7.27 -14.40 -4.10
N GLU A 43 -8.48 -14.84 -3.74
CA GLU A 43 -8.84 -15.22 -2.36
C GLU A 43 -7.96 -16.38 -1.85
N LEU A 44 -7.81 -17.43 -2.66
CA LEU A 44 -6.96 -18.56 -2.31
C LEU A 44 -5.48 -18.16 -2.22
N GLY A 45 -5.01 -17.30 -3.12
CA GLY A 45 -3.66 -16.74 -3.09
C GLY A 45 -3.39 -15.97 -1.80
N MET A 46 -4.32 -15.12 -1.37
CA MET A 46 -4.23 -14.37 -0.12
C MET A 46 -4.26 -15.29 1.11
N LEU A 47 -5.13 -16.31 1.12
CA LEU A 47 -5.19 -17.29 2.20
C LEU A 47 -3.84 -18.03 2.35
N LEU A 48 -3.25 -18.48 1.24
CA LEU A 48 -1.96 -19.14 1.23
C LEU A 48 -0.82 -18.21 1.66
N ALA A 49 -0.83 -16.94 1.24
CA ALA A 49 0.13 -15.93 1.67
C ALA A 49 0.13 -15.75 3.19
N VAL A 50 -1.06 -15.57 3.79
CA VAL A 50 -1.22 -15.41 5.24
C VAL A 50 -0.80 -16.68 5.97
N ALA A 51 -1.28 -17.85 5.51
CA ALA A 51 -0.93 -19.13 6.12
C ALA A 51 0.58 -19.41 6.07
N GLY A 52 1.23 -19.16 4.93
CA GLY A 52 2.68 -19.30 4.79
C GLY A 52 3.45 -18.37 5.72
N THR A 53 2.99 -17.13 5.88
CA THR A 53 3.60 -16.15 6.80
C THR A 53 3.47 -16.61 8.25
N LEU A 54 2.32 -17.17 8.66
CA LEU A 54 2.09 -17.66 10.02
C LEU A 54 2.98 -18.86 10.41
N LEU A 55 3.49 -19.60 9.42
CA LEU A 55 4.44 -20.69 9.63
C LEU A 55 5.88 -20.20 9.81
N HIS A 56 6.14 -18.90 9.64
CA HIS A 56 7.49 -18.34 9.79
C HIS A 56 7.94 -18.35 11.25
N HIS A 57 9.12 -18.90 11.50
CA HIS A 57 9.64 -19.16 12.85
C HIS A 57 10.00 -17.90 13.65
N GLY A 58 10.04 -16.73 12.99
CA GLY A 58 10.27 -15.43 13.62
C GLY A 58 9.05 -14.82 14.32
N ILE A 59 7.89 -15.48 14.29
CA ILE A 59 6.67 -14.96 14.94
C ILE A 59 6.71 -15.25 16.45
N VAL A 60 6.94 -14.20 17.23
CA VAL A 60 7.07 -14.28 18.68
C VAL A 60 5.72 -14.29 19.40
N GLU A 61 4.73 -13.53 18.91
CA GLU A 61 3.45 -13.35 19.61
C GLU A 61 2.21 -13.50 18.69
N TYR A 62 1.81 -14.75 18.46
CA TYR A 62 0.57 -15.09 17.72
C TYR A 62 -0.70 -14.41 18.28
N LYS A 63 -0.71 -14.08 19.57
CA LYS A 63 -1.83 -13.41 20.25
C LYS A 63 -2.15 -12.05 19.63
N TRP A 64 -1.15 -11.19 19.41
CA TRP A 64 -1.38 -9.86 18.83
C TRP A 64 -1.77 -9.93 17.37
N ILE A 65 -1.18 -10.88 16.62
CA ILE A 65 -1.56 -11.14 15.22
C ILE A 65 -3.03 -11.55 15.14
N LEU A 66 -3.47 -12.48 16.00
CA LEU A 66 -4.86 -12.94 16.03
C LEU A 66 -5.82 -11.80 16.41
N ILE A 67 -5.49 -10.99 17.42
CA ILE A 67 -6.31 -9.83 17.82
C ILE A 67 -6.45 -8.85 16.65
N ALA A 68 -5.34 -8.49 16.00
CA ALA A 68 -5.35 -7.59 14.85
C ALA A 68 -6.17 -8.15 13.68
N LEU A 69 -6.03 -9.45 13.38
CA LEU A 69 -6.80 -10.14 12.34
C LEU A 69 -8.30 -10.11 12.64
N VAL A 70 -8.69 -10.40 13.88
CA VAL A 70 -10.10 -10.42 14.29
C VAL A 70 -10.70 -9.02 14.23
N LEU A 71 -10.02 -8.02 14.80
CA LEU A 71 -10.49 -6.63 14.77
C LEU A 71 -10.57 -6.09 13.33
N GLY A 72 -9.55 -6.35 12.53
CA GLY A 72 -9.54 -5.99 11.10
C GLY A 72 -10.67 -6.66 10.33
N SER A 73 -10.98 -7.94 10.61
CA SER A 73 -12.09 -8.65 9.96
C SER A 73 -13.46 -8.12 10.38
N ILE A 74 -13.65 -7.81 11.66
CA ILE A 74 -14.91 -7.23 12.19
C ILE A 74 -15.25 -5.91 11.51
N ILE A 75 -14.23 -5.08 11.23
CA ILE A 75 -14.41 -3.79 10.54
C ILE A 75 -14.48 -3.99 9.02
N GLY A 76 -13.62 -4.85 8.47
CA GLY A 76 -13.41 -5.02 7.04
C GLY A 76 -14.55 -5.73 6.31
N VAL A 77 -15.18 -6.74 6.93
CA VAL A 77 -16.29 -7.49 6.31
C VAL A 77 -17.51 -6.57 6.06
N PRO A 78 -18.04 -5.84 7.05
CA PRO A 78 -19.15 -4.90 6.83
C PRO A 78 -18.81 -3.79 5.84
N LEU A 79 -17.56 -3.30 5.84
CA LEU A 79 -17.11 -2.29 4.87
C LEU A 79 -17.07 -2.82 3.44
N GLY A 80 -17.03 -4.15 3.26
CA GLY A 80 -17.15 -4.82 1.96
C GLY A 80 -18.60 -4.90 1.44
N GLU A 81 -19.60 -4.80 2.31
CA GLU A 81 -21.01 -5.01 2.00
C GLU A 81 -21.74 -3.68 1.70
N VAL A 82 -21.23 -2.94 0.71
CA VAL A 82 -21.81 -1.65 0.29
C VAL A 82 -22.65 -1.79 -0.97
N ALA A 83 -23.55 -0.84 -1.20
CA ALA A 83 -24.30 -0.73 -2.45
C ALA A 83 -23.35 -0.60 -3.65
N MET A 84 -23.75 -1.14 -4.81
CA MET A 84 -22.92 -1.10 -6.04
C MET A 84 -22.55 0.32 -6.49
N THR A 85 -23.38 1.32 -6.14
CA THR A 85 -23.12 2.73 -6.38
C THR A 85 -21.99 3.31 -5.52
N ALA A 86 -21.70 2.68 -4.38
CA ALA A 86 -20.69 3.11 -3.42
C ALA A 86 -19.34 2.36 -3.55
N VAL A 87 -19.21 1.48 -4.55
CA VAL A 87 -17.98 0.70 -4.78
C VAL A 87 -16.75 1.60 -4.97
N PRO A 88 -16.79 2.72 -5.71
CA PRO A 88 -15.62 3.58 -5.89
C PRO A 88 -15.04 4.15 -4.58
N GLN A 89 -15.86 4.74 -3.70
CA GLN A 89 -15.36 5.23 -2.41
C GLN A 89 -14.87 4.11 -1.49
N ARG A 90 -15.50 2.93 -1.54
CA ARG A 90 -15.06 1.76 -0.77
C ARG A 90 -13.70 1.28 -1.24
N THR A 91 -13.46 1.25 -2.55
CA THR A 91 -12.16 0.90 -3.12
C THR A 91 -11.08 1.89 -2.68
N ALA A 92 -11.37 3.20 -2.68
CA ALA A 92 -10.45 4.21 -2.15
C ALA A 92 -10.13 3.98 -0.67
N LEU A 93 -11.12 3.67 0.18
CA LEU A 93 -10.87 3.34 1.59
C LEU A 93 -9.99 2.09 1.76
N SER A 94 -10.20 1.05 0.96
CA SER A 94 -9.34 -0.16 0.99
C SER A 94 -7.89 0.17 0.67
N HIS A 95 -7.63 1.02 -0.34
CA HIS A 95 -6.27 1.47 -0.67
C HIS A 95 -5.68 2.30 0.46
N ALA A 96 -6.48 3.13 1.13
CA ALA A 96 -6.03 3.92 2.27
C ALA A 96 -5.51 3.01 3.39
N PHE A 97 -6.26 1.98 3.78
CA PHE A 97 -5.83 1.05 4.82
C PHE A 97 -4.58 0.25 4.43
N GLY A 98 -4.49 -0.19 3.17
CA GLY A 98 -3.28 -0.86 2.65
C GLY A 98 -2.04 0.05 2.72
N ALA A 99 -2.18 1.30 2.27
CA ALA A 99 -1.10 2.28 2.29
C ALA A 99 -0.69 2.70 3.72
N LEU A 100 -1.66 2.76 4.64
CA LEU A 100 -1.38 2.98 6.06
C LEU A 100 -0.61 1.79 6.66
N CYS A 101 -1.00 0.56 6.34
CA CYS A 101 -0.29 -0.65 6.79
C CYS A 101 1.18 -0.62 6.35
N VAL A 102 1.43 -0.34 5.07
CA VAL A 102 2.79 -0.21 4.50
C VAL A 102 3.56 0.91 5.20
N THR A 103 2.96 2.08 5.42
CA THR A 103 3.60 3.19 6.14
C THR A 103 3.98 2.81 7.57
N LEU A 104 3.09 2.13 8.30
CA LEU A 104 3.31 1.72 9.68
C LEU A 104 4.39 0.64 9.79
N VAL A 105 4.38 -0.34 8.90
CA VAL A 105 5.39 -1.41 8.88
C VAL A 105 6.75 -0.85 8.45
N GLY A 106 6.83 0.03 7.45
CA GLY A 106 8.07 0.71 7.08
C GLY A 106 8.63 1.61 8.21
N THR A 107 7.74 2.26 8.96
CA THR A 107 8.11 3.00 10.19
C THR A 107 8.69 2.07 11.25
N ALA A 108 8.06 0.92 11.48
CA ALA A 108 8.56 -0.07 12.44
C ALA A 108 9.94 -0.62 12.02
N GLU A 109 10.10 -1.00 10.75
CA GLU A 109 11.36 -1.50 10.20
C GLU A 109 12.50 -0.48 10.31
N PHE A 110 12.22 0.81 10.08
CA PHE A 110 13.19 1.86 10.29
C PHE A 110 13.69 1.89 11.75
N TYR A 111 12.77 1.96 12.72
CA TYR A 111 13.17 2.06 14.14
C TYR A 111 13.77 0.76 14.70
N LEU A 112 13.48 -0.40 14.10
CA LEU A 112 14.10 -1.67 14.46
C LEU A 112 15.54 -1.79 13.96
N ARG A 113 15.84 -1.21 12.79
CA ARG A 113 17.15 -1.35 12.13
C ARG A 113 18.05 -0.12 12.25
N ALA A 114 17.51 1.04 12.61
CA ALA A 114 18.30 2.27 12.77
C ALA A 114 19.29 2.15 13.94
N PRO A 115 20.51 2.71 13.81
CA PRO A 115 21.03 3.48 12.67
C PRO A 115 21.65 2.63 11.55
N ASP A 116 21.68 1.30 11.67
CA ASP A 116 22.44 0.38 10.82
C ASP A 116 21.69 -0.05 9.53
N VAL A 117 20.93 0.87 8.93
CA VAL A 117 20.19 0.61 7.69
C VAL A 117 21.09 0.88 6.48
N PRO A 118 21.34 -0.10 5.58
CA PRO A 118 22.14 0.12 4.39
C PRO A 118 21.56 1.22 3.49
N PRO A 119 22.37 2.04 2.79
CA PRO A 119 21.87 3.19 2.00
C PRO A 119 20.81 2.82 0.96
N PHE A 120 20.99 1.70 0.26
CA PHE A 120 19.99 1.21 -0.69
C PHE A 120 18.66 0.87 0.01
N MET A 121 18.72 0.18 1.14
CA MET A 121 17.54 -0.19 1.91
C MET A 121 16.82 1.05 2.47
N MET A 122 17.59 2.04 2.96
CA MET A 122 17.04 3.30 3.44
C MET A 122 16.32 4.06 2.31
N ALA A 123 16.85 4.03 1.09
CA ALA A 123 16.23 4.69 -0.05
C ALA A 123 14.90 4.03 -0.43
N VAL A 124 14.87 2.69 -0.47
CA VAL A 124 13.65 1.92 -0.76
C VAL A 124 12.60 2.11 0.34
N LEU A 125 13.00 2.02 1.60
CA LEU A 125 12.13 2.26 2.76
C LEU A 125 11.57 3.68 2.77
N SER A 126 12.41 4.69 2.49
CA SER A 126 11.96 6.08 2.41
C SER A 126 10.95 6.28 1.28
N MET A 127 11.21 5.69 0.10
CA MET A 127 10.28 5.76 -1.05
C MET A 127 8.94 5.10 -0.72
N GLU A 128 8.98 3.90 -0.14
CA GLU A 128 7.82 3.17 0.32
C GLU A 128 6.98 4.01 1.29
N VAL A 129 7.58 4.56 2.35
CA VAL A 129 6.90 5.33 3.39
C VAL A 129 6.31 6.63 2.84
N ILE A 130 7.02 7.31 1.94
CA ILE A 130 6.51 8.50 1.25
C ILE A 130 5.27 8.15 0.42
N LEU A 131 5.37 7.13 -0.44
CA LEU A 131 4.25 6.69 -1.28
C LEU A 131 3.07 6.17 -0.44
N GLY A 132 3.32 5.43 0.63
CA GLY A 132 2.29 4.94 1.53
C GLY A 132 1.55 6.08 2.23
N SER A 133 2.30 7.03 2.79
CA SER A 133 1.74 8.17 3.54
C SER A 133 0.88 9.09 2.66
N LEU A 134 1.38 9.45 1.47
CA LEU A 134 0.59 10.27 0.54
C LEU A 134 -0.61 9.50 -0.02
N THR A 135 -0.48 8.19 -0.23
CA THR A 135 -1.58 7.37 -0.75
C THR A 135 -2.67 7.18 0.29
N PHE A 136 -2.32 7.03 1.56
CA PHE A 136 -3.26 6.93 2.66
C PHE A 136 -4.17 8.16 2.71
N THR A 137 -3.58 9.35 2.86
CA THR A 137 -4.34 10.61 2.96
C THR A 137 -5.02 10.99 1.64
N GLY A 138 -4.37 10.75 0.50
CA GLY A 138 -4.97 10.98 -0.80
C GLY A 138 -6.22 10.13 -1.03
N SER A 139 -6.16 8.85 -0.64
CA SER A 139 -7.29 7.93 -0.79
C SER A 139 -8.44 8.26 0.18
N LEU A 140 -8.14 8.72 1.40
CA LEU A 140 -9.16 9.24 2.32
C LEU A 140 -9.87 10.47 1.75
N MET A 141 -9.13 11.39 1.13
CA MET A 141 -9.72 12.57 0.48
C MET A 141 -10.60 12.19 -0.72
N ALA A 142 -10.16 11.24 -1.53
CA ALA A 142 -10.94 10.73 -2.67
C ALA A 142 -12.24 10.06 -2.18
N ALA A 143 -12.15 9.20 -1.16
CA ALA A 143 -13.32 8.58 -0.53
C ALA A 143 -14.27 9.63 0.05
N GLY A 144 -13.77 10.62 0.79
CA GLY A 144 -14.57 11.68 1.39
C GLY A 144 -15.31 12.55 0.37
N LYS A 145 -14.69 12.83 -0.79
CA LYS A 145 -15.34 13.57 -1.89
C LYS A 145 -16.45 12.74 -2.56
N LEU A 146 -16.21 11.45 -2.78
CA LEU A 146 -17.21 10.54 -3.38
C LEU A 146 -18.36 10.21 -2.41
N GLN A 147 -18.11 10.23 -1.11
CA GLN A 147 -19.15 10.13 -0.07
C GLN A 147 -19.88 11.45 0.19
N GLU A 148 -19.52 12.53 -0.50
CA GLU A 148 -20.10 13.87 -0.33
C GLU A 148 -19.93 14.46 1.08
N VAL A 149 -19.06 13.85 1.91
CA VAL A 149 -18.61 14.40 3.20
C VAL A 149 -17.70 15.61 2.95
N LEU A 150 -17.00 15.63 1.82
CA LEU A 150 -16.18 16.74 1.34
C LEU A 150 -16.76 17.32 0.04
N PRO A 151 -16.55 18.62 -0.23
CA PRO A 151 -16.98 19.23 -1.49
C PRO A 151 -16.37 18.54 -2.71
N GLN A 152 -17.20 18.15 -3.67
CA GLN A 152 -16.76 17.56 -4.93
C GLN A 152 -16.14 18.58 -5.89
N ARG A 153 -16.44 19.87 -5.73
CA ARG A 153 -15.87 20.93 -6.58
C ARG A 153 -14.36 21.07 -6.34
N PRO A 154 -13.56 21.27 -7.40
CA PRO A 154 -12.16 21.70 -7.28
C PRO A 154 -12.03 22.92 -6.36
N ILE A 155 -11.12 22.83 -5.38
CA ILE A 155 -10.74 23.97 -4.55
C ILE A 155 -9.29 24.31 -4.91
N THR A 156 -9.05 25.49 -5.45
CA THR A 156 -7.71 25.94 -5.85
C THR A 156 -7.31 27.20 -5.10
N TYR A 157 -6.01 27.40 -4.90
CA TYR A 157 -5.46 28.59 -4.24
C TYR A 157 -4.18 29.08 -4.92
N LYS A 158 -3.85 30.36 -4.71
CA LYS A 158 -2.69 31.00 -5.34
C LYS A 158 -1.39 30.36 -4.83
N GLY A 159 -0.54 29.91 -5.75
CA GLY A 159 0.75 29.28 -5.41
C GLY A 159 0.69 27.79 -5.08
N GLN A 160 -0.45 27.12 -5.32
CA GLN A 160 -0.64 25.71 -5.02
C GLN A 160 0.43 24.78 -5.60
N ASN A 161 0.85 24.97 -6.85
CA ASN A 161 1.89 24.14 -7.46
C ASN A 161 3.23 24.28 -6.71
N ILE A 162 3.55 25.48 -6.24
CA ILE A 162 4.78 25.74 -5.47
C ILE A 162 4.70 25.03 -4.12
N VAL A 163 3.56 25.10 -3.44
CA VAL A 163 3.35 24.41 -2.16
C VAL A 163 3.42 22.89 -2.34
N ASN A 164 2.71 22.34 -3.32
CA ASN A 164 2.67 20.90 -3.55
C ASN A 164 4.04 20.35 -3.95
N LEU A 165 4.70 20.97 -4.94
CA LEU A 165 6.05 20.57 -5.35
C LEU A 165 7.08 20.82 -4.25
N GLY A 166 6.90 21.88 -3.45
CA GLY A 166 7.74 22.18 -2.29
C GLY A 166 7.65 21.10 -1.22
N LEU A 167 6.44 20.68 -0.83
CA LEU A 167 6.23 19.59 0.14
C LEU A 167 6.89 18.29 -0.35
N LEU A 168 6.63 17.88 -1.60
CA LEU A 168 7.22 16.68 -2.16
C LEU A 168 8.76 16.79 -2.24
N GLY A 169 9.28 17.93 -2.68
CA GLY A 169 10.71 18.21 -2.75
C GLY A 169 11.39 18.13 -1.38
N VAL A 170 10.80 18.72 -0.35
CA VAL A 170 11.33 18.63 1.03
C VAL A 170 11.32 17.18 1.51
N ALA A 171 10.25 16.41 1.29
CA ALA A 171 10.21 15.00 1.67
C ALA A 171 11.33 14.19 0.99
N ILE A 172 11.59 14.42 -0.31
CA ILE A 172 12.68 13.77 -1.05
C ILE A 172 14.05 14.19 -0.52
N VAL A 173 14.26 15.47 -0.22
CA VAL A 173 15.52 15.96 0.36
C VAL A 173 15.78 15.33 1.73
N VAL A 174 14.77 15.27 2.60
CA VAL A 174 14.90 14.64 3.92
C VAL A 174 15.20 13.15 3.78
N ALA A 175 14.54 12.45 2.85
CA ALA A 175 14.86 11.06 2.53
C ALA A 175 16.32 10.90 2.06
N GLY A 176 16.81 11.78 1.17
CA GLY A 176 18.21 11.78 0.74
C GLY A 176 19.20 12.00 1.89
N VAL A 177 18.87 12.87 2.84
CA VAL A 177 19.66 13.06 4.07
C VAL A 177 19.66 11.80 4.92
N LEU A 178 18.51 11.13 5.11
CA LEU A 178 18.43 9.87 5.86
C LEU A 178 19.22 8.73 5.19
N VAL A 179 19.26 8.70 3.85
CA VAL A 179 20.08 7.73 3.10
C VAL A 179 21.58 7.94 3.34
N ALA A 180 22.03 9.20 3.41
CA ALA A 180 23.43 9.53 3.69
C ALA A 180 23.79 9.44 5.18
N HIS A 181 22.82 9.71 6.05
CA HIS A 181 22.97 9.86 7.49
C HIS A 181 21.82 9.16 8.24
N PRO A 182 21.76 7.82 8.23
CA PRO A 182 20.68 7.04 8.83
C PRO A 182 20.61 7.20 10.36
N GLU A 183 21.68 7.68 10.99
CA GLU A 183 21.71 8.04 12.41
C GLU A 183 20.80 9.20 12.78
N ARG A 184 20.36 10.01 11.82
CA ARG A 184 19.48 11.18 12.04
C ARG A 184 18.02 10.77 12.16
N THR A 185 17.71 9.85 13.08
CA THR A 185 16.37 9.28 13.30
C THR A 185 15.28 10.32 13.54
N GLN A 186 15.64 11.48 14.07
CA GLN A 186 14.77 12.64 14.28
C GLN A 186 14.13 13.18 12.98
N LEU A 187 14.73 12.90 11.82
CA LEU A 187 14.21 13.32 10.52
C LEU A 187 13.14 12.38 9.97
N PHE A 188 13.07 11.14 10.48
CA PHE A 188 12.13 10.14 9.99
C PHE A 188 10.65 10.56 10.08
N PRO A 189 10.18 11.16 11.20
CA PRO A 189 8.80 11.65 11.27
C PRO A 189 8.45 12.67 10.16
N ALA A 190 9.43 13.41 9.63
CA ALA A 190 9.17 14.35 8.54
C ALA A 190 8.87 13.65 7.21
N ILE A 191 9.49 12.51 6.90
CA ILE A 191 9.17 11.73 5.68
C ILE A 191 7.85 10.96 5.79
N VAL A 192 7.24 10.90 6.98
CA VAL A 192 5.85 10.46 7.18
C VAL A 192 4.90 11.65 7.11
N GLY A 193 5.15 12.67 7.93
CA GLY A 193 4.26 13.82 8.11
C GLY A 193 4.08 14.68 6.87
N ILE A 194 5.15 14.97 6.14
CA ILE A 194 5.09 15.83 4.96
C ILE A 194 4.26 15.16 3.84
N PRO A 195 4.48 13.88 3.49
CA PRO A 195 3.63 13.20 2.51
C PRO A 195 2.17 13.04 2.93
N LEU A 196 1.86 12.91 4.24
CA LEU A 196 0.47 12.95 4.72
C LEU A 196 -0.21 14.27 4.36
N VAL A 197 0.48 15.40 4.55
CA VAL A 197 -0.07 16.72 4.16
C VAL A 197 -0.13 16.84 2.63
N PHE A 198 0.91 16.38 1.93
CA PHE A 198 0.96 16.40 0.47
C PHE A 198 -0.20 15.60 -0.15
N GLY A 199 -0.52 14.42 0.36
CA GLY A 199 -1.63 13.61 -0.13
C GLY A 199 -2.97 14.34 -0.04
N VAL A 200 -3.21 15.09 1.03
CA VAL A 200 -4.38 15.98 1.13
C VAL A 200 -4.33 17.07 0.06
N MET A 201 -3.22 17.82 0.00
CA MET A 201 -3.05 18.98 -0.89
C MET A 201 -3.05 18.61 -2.39
N MET A 202 -2.69 17.37 -2.71
CA MET A 202 -2.72 16.82 -4.06
C MET A 202 -4.15 16.57 -4.55
N ILE A 203 -5.08 16.18 -3.67
CA ILE A 203 -6.45 15.78 -4.03
C ILE A 203 -7.45 16.95 -3.95
N ILE A 204 -7.18 17.95 -3.10
CA ILE A 204 -8.01 19.17 -2.97
C ILE A 204 -8.41 19.81 -4.32
N PRO A 205 -7.51 20.01 -5.32
CA PRO A 205 -7.86 20.67 -6.58
C PRO A 205 -8.61 19.78 -7.57
N ILE A 206 -8.76 18.49 -7.29
CA ILE A 206 -9.34 17.52 -8.23
C ILE A 206 -10.86 17.48 -8.05
N GLY A 207 -11.62 17.54 -9.14
CA GLY A 207 -13.08 17.45 -9.11
C GLY A 207 -13.59 16.03 -8.87
N GLY A 208 -14.81 15.90 -8.35
CA GLY A 208 -15.49 14.61 -8.12
C GLY A 208 -15.59 13.74 -9.38
N ALA A 209 -15.77 14.37 -10.55
CA ALA A 209 -15.87 13.68 -11.84
C ALA A 209 -14.57 12.95 -12.23
N ASP A 210 -13.40 13.49 -11.86
CA ASP A 210 -12.09 12.93 -12.19
C ASP A 210 -11.57 11.95 -11.12
N MET A 211 -12.32 11.79 -10.01
CA MET A 211 -11.92 10.91 -8.90
C MET A 211 -11.66 9.44 -9.30
N PRO A 212 -12.41 8.81 -10.22
CA PRO A 212 -12.12 7.43 -10.63
C PRO A 212 -10.69 7.25 -11.16
N THR A 213 -10.21 8.16 -12.01
CA THR A 213 -8.84 8.13 -12.54
C THR A 213 -7.81 8.31 -11.43
N VAL A 214 -8.08 9.21 -10.48
CA VAL A 214 -7.21 9.44 -9.32
C VAL A 214 -7.14 8.23 -8.40
N ILE A 215 -8.26 7.54 -8.16
CA ILE A 215 -8.28 6.31 -7.36
C ILE A 215 -7.43 5.22 -8.02
N SER A 216 -7.47 5.09 -9.35
CA SER A 216 -6.61 4.16 -10.07
C SER A 216 -5.13 4.52 -9.96
N LEU A 217 -4.79 5.81 -10.03
CA LEU A 217 -3.41 6.28 -9.83
C LEU A 217 -2.92 6.02 -8.40
N LEU A 218 -3.77 6.29 -7.40
CA LEU A 218 -3.48 5.98 -6.00
C LEU A 218 -3.34 4.47 -5.75
N ASN A 219 -4.11 3.62 -6.46
CA ASN A 219 -3.89 2.17 -6.45
C ASN A 219 -2.49 1.81 -6.95
N SER A 220 -2.06 2.44 -8.05
CA SER A 220 -0.71 2.25 -8.57
C SER A 220 0.37 2.59 -7.54
N TYR A 221 0.20 3.70 -6.83
CA TYR A 221 1.12 4.12 -5.77
C TYR A 221 1.12 3.16 -4.58
N ALA A 222 -0.05 2.65 -4.16
CA ALA A 222 -0.16 1.62 -3.14
C ALA A 222 0.59 0.35 -3.56
N GLY A 223 0.41 -0.13 -4.80
CA GLY A 223 1.11 -1.29 -5.33
C GLY A 223 2.63 -1.10 -5.40
N LEU A 224 3.10 0.06 -5.88
CA LEU A 224 4.54 0.38 -5.92
C LEU A 224 5.14 0.47 -4.51
N SER A 225 4.42 1.07 -3.57
CA SER A 225 4.78 1.12 -2.15
C SER A 225 4.86 -0.28 -1.55
N ALA A 226 3.87 -1.15 -1.80
CA ALA A 226 3.90 -2.55 -1.35
C ALA A 226 5.06 -3.36 -1.97
N ALA A 227 5.43 -3.09 -3.23
CA ALA A 227 6.58 -3.71 -3.87
C ALA A 227 7.90 -3.29 -3.20
N ALA A 228 8.03 -2.01 -2.85
CA ALA A 228 9.16 -1.49 -2.10
C ALA A 228 9.25 -2.11 -0.69
N MET A 229 8.12 -2.26 0.01
CA MET A 229 8.05 -3.03 1.26
C MET A 229 8.48 -4.47 1.09
N GLY A 230 8.17 -5.09 -0.05
CA GLY A 230 8.68 -6.41 -0.38
C GLY A 230 10.21 -6.48 -0.41
N PHE A 231 10.90 -5.44 -0.88
CA PHE A 231 12.36 -5.37 -0.79
C PHE A 231 12.84 -5.15 0.65
N VAL A 232 12.15 -4.32 1.44
CA VAL A 232 12.50 -4.06 2.86
C VAL A 232 12.39 -5.31 3.72
N LEU A 233 11.34 -6.10 3.48
CA LEU A 233 11.06 -7.36 4.19
C LEU A 233 11.66 -8.59 3.50
N GLU A 234 12.42 -8.41 2.43
CA GLU A 234 12.99 -9.50 1.60
C GLU A 234 11.93 -10.53 1.13
N SER A 235 10.68 -10.09 0.95
CA SER A 235 9.53 -10.90 0.57
C SER A 235 9.28 -10.84 -0.94
N LYS A 236 9.70 -11.90 -1.64
CA LYS A 236 9.45 -12.08 -3.09
C LYS A 236 7.96 -12.00 -3.43
N LEU A 237 7.10 -12.50 -2.55
CA LEU A 237 5.65 -12.47 -2.72
C LEU A 237 5.13 -11.02 -2.79
N LEU A 238 5.54 -10.17 -1.85
CA LEU A 238 5.13 -8.76 -1.81
C LEU A 238 5.70 -7.97 -3.00
N ILE A 239 6.96 -8.25 -3.39
CA ILE A 239 7.56 -7.63 -4.57
C ILE A 239 6.70 -7.91 -5.81
N ILE A 240 6.33 -9.17 -6.03
CA ILE A 240 5.58 -9.56 -7.24
C ILE A 240 4.14 -9.06 -7.17
N ALA A 241 3.44 -9.26 -6.05
CA ALA A 241 2.06 -8.81 -5.89
C ALA A 241 1.95 -7.28 -6.01
N GLY A 242 2.82 -6.54 -5.34
CA GLY A 242 2.86 -5.08 -5.41
C GLY A 242 3.20 -4.55 -6.80
N ALA A 243 4.19 -5.15 -7.49
CA ALA A 243 4.54 -4.74 -8.84
C ALA A 243 3.40 -4.97 -9.84
N LEU A 244 2.69 -6.10 -9.72
CA LEU A 244 1.54 -6.42 -10.57
C LEU A 244 0.38 -5.43 -10.35
N ASP A 245 0.03 -5.15 -9.10
CA ASP A 245 -1.03 -4.20 -8.75
C ASP A 245 -0.65 -2.76 -9.16
N GLY A 246 0.61 -2.37 -8.90
CA GLY A 246 1.19 -1.09 -9.29
C GLY A 246 1.10 -0.84 -10.79
N ALA A 247 1.55 -1.80 -11.60
CA ALA A 247 1.50 -1.73 -13.06
C ALA A 247 0.06 -1.74 -13.58
N SER A 248 -0.81 -2.59 -13.04
CA SER A 248 -2.23 -2.66 -13.42
C SER A 248 -2.95 -1.34 -13.14
N GLY A 249 -2.76 -0.76 -11.96
CA GLY A 249 -3.34 0.54 -11.58
C GLY A 249 -2.87 1.69 -12.47
N PHE A 250 -1.60 1.68 -12.86
CA PHE A 250 -1.05 2.69 -13.78
C PHE A 250 -1.69 2.57 -15.18
N ILE A 251 -1.71 1.37 -15.75
CA ILE A 251 -2.31 1.12 -17.06
C ILE A 251 -3.80 1.48 -17.06
N LEU A 252 -4.53 1.12 -16.00
CA LEU A 252 -5.94 1.47 -15.86
C LEU A 252 -6.15 2.98 -15.79
N SER A 253 -5.30 3.70 -15.04
CA SER A 253 -5.35 5.16 -14.97
C SER A 253 -5.16 5.81 -16.33
N VAL A 254 -4.23 5.31 -17.15
CA VAL A 254 -3.97 5.82 -18.52
C VAL A 254 -5.14 5.52 -19.45
N ASN A 255 -5.81 4.38 -19.29
CA ASN A 255 -6.98 4.04 -20.10
C ASN A 255 -8.24 4.84 -19.72
N MET A 256 -8.30 5.39 -18.51
CA MET A 256 -9.43 6.16 -17.99
C MET A 256 -9.28 7.68 -18.18
N SER A 257 -8.06 8.17 -18.41
CA SER A 257 -7.76 9.59 -18.68
C SER A 257 -8.02 9.97 -20.14
#